data_AF-H6NBW4-F1
#
_entry.id   AF-H6NBW4-F1
#
_cell.length_a   1.000
_cell.length_b   1.000
_cell.length_c   1.000
_cell.angle_alpha   90.00
_cell.angle_beta   90.00
_cell.angle_gamma   90.00
#
_symmetry.space_group_name_H-M   'P 1'
#
loop_
_entity.id
_entity.type
_entity.pdbx_description
1 polymer ?
#
loop_
_entity_poly.entity_id
_entity_poly.type
_entity_poly.pdbx_seq_one_letter_code
_entity_poly.pdbx_strand_id
1 'polypeptide(L)' 'MNLNLRQAIVQRVTDKTDEEIFEIIADSVDGEERVLPGLGVLFEIIWKNSGSDVQNQLVTTLREHLA' A
#
# COMPACT_ATOMS: atom_id res chain seq x y z
N MET A 1 17.87 11.56 12.65
CA MET A 1 17.19 10.27 12.84
C MET A 1 16.94 9.69 11.46
N ASN A 2 17.54 8.56 11.11
CA ASN A 2 17.22 7.88 9.84
C ASN A 2 15.82 7.31 9.98
N LEU A 3 14.80 7.97 9.41
CA LEU A 3 13.50 7.35 9.25
C LEU A 3 13.72 6.13 8.37
N ASN A 4 13.53 4.94 8.93
CA ASN A 4 13.53 3.73 8.12
C ASN A 4 12.37 3.83 7.15
N LEU A 5 12.57 3.44 5.89
CA LEU A 5 11.55 3.47 4.83
C LEU A 5 10.20 2.92 5.30
N ARG A 6 10.23 1.86 6.12
CA ARG A 6 9.05 1.28 6.77
C ARG A 6 8.25 2.30 7.60
N GLN A 7 8.92 3.08 8.45
CA GLN A 7 8.27 4.10 9.29
C GLN A 7 7.72 5.25 8.46
N ALA A 8 8.44 5.66 7.41
CA ALA A 8 7.96 6.68 6.47
C ALA A 8 6.70 6.24 5.73
N ILE A 9 6.65 4.97 5.31
CA ILE A 9 5.46 4.41 4.67
C ILE A 9 4.31 4.33 5.67
N VAL A 10 4.51 3.78 6.87
CA VAL A 10 3.46 3.68 7.90
C VAL A 10 2.89 5.07 8.22
N GLN A 11 3.72 6.08 8.48
CA GLN A 11 3.24 7.44 8.76
C GLN A 11 2.45 8.07 7.61
N ARG A 12 2.73 7.68 6.37
CA ARG A 12 2.02 8.21 5.19
C ARG A 12 0.61 7.64 5.07
N VAL A 13 0.34 6.49 5.68
CA VAL A 13 -0.97 5.79 5.66
C VAL A 13 -1.70 5.84 7.00
N THR A 14 -1.03 6.18 8.10
CA THR A 14 -1.67 6.49 9.39
C THR A 14 -2.64 7.67 9.22
N ASP A 15 -3.80 7.59 9.88
CA ASP A 15 -4.91 8.56 9.83
C ASP A 15 -5.61 8.75 8.47
N LYS A 16 -5.37 7.86 7.50
CA LYS A 16 -6.04 7.89 6.18
C LYS A 16 -7.31 7.06 6.13
N THR A 17 -8.26 7.50 5.31
CA THR A 17 -9.45 6.71 4.98
C THR A 17 -9.12 5.54 4.05
N ASP A 18 -10.03 4.58 3.92
CA ASP A 18 -9.88 3.46 2.98
C ASP A 18 -9.70 3.98 1.54
N GLU A 19 -10.45 5.00 1.14
CA GLU A 19 -10.35 5.63 -0.18
C GLU A 19 -8.97 6.24 -0.42
N GLU A 20 -8.43 6.98 0.56
CA GLU A 20 -7.09 7.56 0.45
C GLU A 20 -5.99 6.49 0.38
N ILE A 21 -6.13 5.39 1.13
CA ILE A 21 -5.18 4.26 1.07
C ILE A 21 -5.27 3.58 -0.29
N PHE A 22 -6.48 3.41 -0.83
CA PHE A 22 -6.70 2.85 -2.16
C PHE A 22 -6.01 3.71 -3.23
N GLU A 23 -6.20 5.03 -3.21
CA GLU A 23 -5.55 5.96 -4.14
C GLU A 23 -4.03 5.86 -4.05
N ILE A 24 -3.46 5.81 -2.84
CA ILE A 24 -2.00 5.67 -2.65
C ILE A 24 -1.48 4.37 -3.26
N ILE A 25 -2.20 3.26 -3.08
CA ILE A 25 -1.81 1.98 -3.67
C ILE A 25 -1.92 2.07 -5.19
N ALA A 26 -3.02 2.58 -5.72
CA ALA A 26 -3.24 2.73 -7.16
C ALA A 26 -2.17 3.62 -7.82
N ASP A 27 -1.74 4.69 -7.15
CA ASP A 27 -0.67 5.59 -7.62
C ASP A 27 0.73 4.95 -7.52
N SER A 28 0.90 3.98 -6.63
CA SER A 28 2.19 3.28 -6.41
C SER A 28 2.36 2.06 -7.31
N VAL A 29 1.25 1.48 -7.75
CA VAL A 29 1.17 0.44 -8.78
C VAL A 29 1.66 1.07 -10.08
N ASP A 30 2.62 0.43 -10.78
CA ASP A 30 3.37 1.01 -11.92
C ASP A 30 4.52 1.98 -11.56
N GLY A 31 4.86 2.11 -10.27
CA GLY A 31 6.07 2.82 -9.84
C GLY A 31 7.37 2.11 -10.23
N GLU A 32 8.47 2.86 -10.39
CA GLU A 32 9.77 2.27 -10.74
C GLU A 32 10.22 1.21 -9.71
N GLU A 33 10.65 0.04 -10.19
CA GLU A 33 11.16 -1.10 -9.40
C GLU A 33 12.20 -0.70 -8.32
N ARG A 34 12.95 0.40 -8.53
CA ARG A 34 13.92 0.91 -7.55
C ARG A 34 13.30 1.41 -6.24
N VAL A 35 11.99 1.69 -6.23
CA VAL A 35 11.24 2.19 -5.06
C VAL A 35 10.52 1.05 -4.34
N LEU A 36 10.28 -0.08 -5.01
CA LEU A 36 9.53 -1.21 -4.49
C LEU A 36 10.49 -2.35 -4.08
N PRO A 37 10.70 -2.62 -2.78
CA PRO A 37 11.38 -3.84 -2.36
C PRO A 37 10.61 -5.06 -2.88
N GLY A 38 11.24 -6.25 -2.96
CA GLY A 38 10.61 -7.43 -3.58
C GLY A 38 9.19 -7.78 -3.08
N LEU A 39 8.82 -7.40 -1.85
CA LEU A 39 7.44 -7.52 -1.34
C LEU A 39 6.44 -6.61 -2.07
N GLY A 40 6.85 -5.41 -2.48
CA GLY A 40 6.05 -4.46 -3.26
C GLY A 40 5.71 -4.99 -4.65
N VAL A 41 6.66 -5.64 -5.34
CA VAL A 41 6.42 -6.27 -6.65
C VAL A 41 5.41 -7.41 -6.54
N LEU A 42 5.53 -8.26 -5.51
CA LEU A 42 4.58 -9.36 -5.28
C LEU A 42 3.18 -8.82 -4.94
N PHE A 43 3.09 -7.79 -4.11
CA PHE A 43 1.83 -7.14 -3.79
C PHE A 43 1.20 -6.48 -5.01
N GLU A 44 1.99 -5.82 -5.87
CA GLU A 44 1.51 -5.23 -7.12
C GLU A 44 0.87 -6.27 -8.04
N ILE A 45 1.52 -7.43 -8.22
CA ILE A 45 0.98 -8.53 -9.03
C ILE A 45 -0.34 -9.02 -8.43
N ILE A 46 -0.43 -9.21 -7.12
CA ILE A 46 -1.68 -9.61 -6.45
C ILE A 46 -2.76 -8.54 -6.66
N TRP A 47 -2.43 -7.26 -6.46
CA TRP A 47 -3.35 -6.14 -6.55
C TRP A 47 -3.92 -5.98 -7.96
N LYS A 48 -3.08 -5.99 -9.00
CA LYS A 48 -3.47 -5.90 -10.41
C LYS A 48 -4.36 -7.06 -10.86
N ASN A 49 -4.23 -8.23 -10.23
CA ASN A 49 -5.02 -9.43 -10.54
C ASN A 49 -6.18 -9.65 -9.56
N SER A 50 -6.42 -8.74 -8.62
CA SER A 50 -7.51 -8.80 -7.66
C SER A 50 -8.73 -8.04 -8.16
N GLY A 51 -9.93 -8.60 -7.93
CA GLY A 51 -11.18 -7.88 -8.13
C GLY A 51 -11.40 -6.81 -7.05
N SER A 52 -12.31 -5.88 -7.29
CA SER A 52 -12.58 -4.74 -6.39
C SER A 52 -12.92 -5.15 -4.96
N ASP A 53 -13.64 -6.26 -4.77
CA ASP A 53 -13.96 -6.77 -3.42
C ASP A 53 -12.70 -7.19 -2.64
N VAL A 54 -11.75 -7.84 -3.31
CA VAL A 54 -10.49 -8.26 -2.70
C VAL A 54 -9.59 -7.05 -2.44
N GLN A 55 -9.53 -6.10 -3.38
CA GLN A 55 -8.80 -4.84 -3.18
C GLN A 55 -9.33 -4.08 -1.95
N ASN A 56 -10.66 -3.97 -1.81
CA ASN A 56 -11.29 -3.37 -0.63
C ASN A 56 -10.91 -4.11 0.66
N GLN A 57 -10.94 -5.44 0.67
CA GLN A 57 -10.51 -6.23 1.83
C GLN A 57 -9.03 -5.99 2.19
N LEU A 58 -8.15 -5.89 1.20
CA LEU A 58 -6.73 -5.59 1.41
C LEU A 58 -6.54 -4.20 2.01
N VAL A 59 -7.26 -3.19 1.51
CA VAL A 59 -7.24 -1.82 2.03
C VAL A 59 -7.76 -1.76 3.46
N THR A 60 -8.91 -2.38 3.75
CA THR A 60 -9.47 -2.43 5.10
C THR A 60 -8.50 -3.13 6.07
N THR A 61 -7.89 -4.25 5.67
CA THR A 61 -6.89 -4.95 6.48
C THR A 61 -5.68 -4.06 6.78
N LEU A 62 -5.20 -3.33 5.77
CA LEU A 62 -4.11 -2.36 5.94
C LEU A 62 -4.51 -1.28 6.93
N ARG A 63 -5.68 -0.64 6.79
CA ARG A 63 -6.15 0.38 7.74
C ARG A 63 -6.21 -0.15 9.17
N GLU A 64 -6.80 -1.33 9.38
CA GLU A 64 -6.96 -1.93 10.71
C GLU A 64 -5.64 -2.25 11.42
N HIS A 65 -4.57 -2.53 10.67
CA HIS A 65 -3.27 -2.92 11.23
C HIS A 65 -2.20 -1.83 11.15
N LEU A 66 -2.52 -0.68 10.58
CA LEU A 66 -1.64 0.50 10.47
C LEU A 66 -2.11 1.71 11.31
N ALA A 67 -3.32 1.64 11.86
CA ALA A 67 -3.87 2.60 12.82
C ALA A 67 -3.30 2.42 14.24
#